data_AF-A0AAW2ATA4-F1
#
_entry.id   AF-A0AAW2ATA4-F1
#
_cell.length_a   1.000
_cell.length_b   1.000
_cell.length_c   1.000
_cell.angle_alpha   90.00
_cell.angle_beta   90.00
_cell.angle_gamma   90.00
#
_symmetry.space_group_name_H-M   'P 1'
#
loop_
_entity.id
_entity.type
_entity.pdbx_description
1 polymer ?
#
loop_
_entity_poly.entity_id
_entity_poly.type
_entity_poly.pdbx_seq_one_letter_code
_entity_poly.pdbx_strand_id
1 'polypeptide(L)'
;MEEAAMLDAYYTWIRPECIRSGVEHGNSYKLPNIKSQQVRRTVETDAAANLTEEQKASVAHYMAHSTAVANQHYRMKTLDSVVSTSNLLSSLSCYSSDDSEEGAQAEKRRRVEEVSSPTPDFDLFLQAFPVGITGQPPNKTQRAKAGFPTDRVFYDKWRALQYSKREQHLLSKFSRYAPTAAKVAKVIEAEGWTANHPRPKDVIAKWRPLSRAQAQSDPAIIRGVTSQKWSGLAVKDFGGQKGVVATKAFGKGSILCDFHGKVITGAEGRKMAEMQDELGHLFFFKHGSEEVCIDAETFPCECHPSLETTGRWITHSKKKFNVQPCHCVVTLQGGDRDVLLFQATKAISKDEKIRFDHSIKKRSFCGEEEELEWLDG
;
A
#
# COMPACT_ATOMS: atom_id res chain seq x y z
N MET A 1 8.00 -3.85 15.48
CA MET A 1 8.69 -2.59 15.08
C MET A 1 10.20 -2.64 15.35
N GLU A 2 10.67 -3.33 16.40
CA GLU A 2 12.12 -3.51 16.67
C GLU A 2 12.88 -4.29 15.58
N GLU A 3 12.25 -5.27 14.93
CA GLU A 3 12.92 -6.12 13.92
C GLU A 3 13.23 -5.35 12.62
N ALA A 4 12.36 -4.41 12.23
CA ALA A 4 12.50 -3.64 11.00
C ALA A 4 13.61 -2.57 11.10
N ALA A 5 13.77 -1.94 12.27
CA ALA A 5 14.84 -0.97 12.50
C ALA A 5 16.23 -1.65 12.63
N MET A 6 16.28 -2.88 13.16
CA MET A 6 17.52 -3.68 13.18
C MET A 6 17.92 -4.19 11.80
N LEU A 7 16.95 -4.56 10.95
CA LEU A 7 17.21 -4.95 9.56
C LEU A 7 17.74 -3.77 8.74
N ASP A 8 17.22 -2.57 8.94
CA ASP A 8 17.68 -1.39 8.22
C ASP A 8 19.15 -1.06 8.56
N ALA A 9 19.51 -1.07 9.84
CA ALA A 9 20.91 -0.92 10.28
C ALA A 9 21.83 -2.07 9.82
N TYR A 10 21.30 -3.30 9.70
CA TYR A 10 22.06 -4.46 9.22
C TYR A 10 22.42 -4.34 7.73
N TYR A 11 21.54 -3.76 6.91
CA TYR A 11 21.79 -3.56 5.48
C TYR A 11 22.66 -2.34 5.16
N THR A 12 22.71 -1.31 6.02
CA THR A 12 23.60 -0.16 5.83
C THR A 12 25.06 -0.44 6.20
N TRP A 13 25.33 -1.42 7.08
CA TRP A 13 26.68 -1.66 7.61
C TRP A 13 27.52 -2.72 6.88
N ILE A 14 26.93 -3.54 6.00
CA ILE A 14 27.72 -4.45 5.16
C ILE A 14 28.27 -3.67 3.97
N ARG A 15 29.59 -3.46 3.92
CA ARG A 15 30.33 -2.84 2.83
C ARG A 15 29.81 -3.32 1.45
N PRO A 16 29.40 -2.43 0.53
CA PRO A 16 28.94 -2.80 -0.82
C PRO A 16 29.99 -3.51 -1.69
N GLU A 17 31.26 -3.51 -1.27
CA GLU A 17 32.35 -4.17 -1.99
C GLU A 17 32.29 -5.71 -1.95
N CYS A 18 31.45 -6.29 -1.07
CA CYS A 18 31.22 -7.74 -1.02
C CYS A 18 30.09 -8.22 -1.97
N ILE A 19 29.45 -7.34 -2.74
CA ILE A 19 28.41 -7.72 -3.72
C ILE A 19 28.81 -7.20 -5.10
N ARG A 20 29.84 -7.81 -5.69
CA ARG A 20 30.04 -7.75 -7.14
C ARG A 20 29.19 -8.83 -7.81
N SER A 21 28.37 -8.41 -8.76
CA SER A 21 27.63 -9.27 -9.67
C SER A 21 28.57 -10.13 -10.52
N GLY A 22 28.53 -11.45 -10.35
CA GLY A 22 29.08 -12.43 -11.28
C GLY A 22 27.98 -13.43 -11.61
N VAL A 23 27.64 -13.52 -12.90
CA VAL A 23 26.81 -14.58 -13.46
C VAL A 23 27.56 -15.92 -13.30
N GLU A 24 26.78 -17.01 -13.19
CA GLU A 24 27.12 -18.43 -13.31
C GLU A 24 27.39 -19.30 -12.06
N HIS A 25 26.57 -20.37 -11.98
CA HIS A 25 26.70 -21.65 -11.27
C HIS A 25 26.62 -21.68 -9.73
N GLY A 26 25.82 -22.63 -9.22
CA GLY A 26 25.30 -22.65 -7.85
C GLY A 26 26.35 -22.72 -6.73
N ASN A 27 26.12 -21.94 -5.68
CA ASN A 27 26.48 -22.24 -4.30
C ASN A 27 25.78 -21.24 -3.34
N SER A 28 25.24 -21.75 -2.23
CA SER A 28 24.60 -20.97 -1.16
C SER A 28 25.64 -20.13 -0.40
N TYR A 29 25.43 -18.82 -0.26
CA TYR A 29 26.29 -17.94 0.53
C TYR A 29 26.18 -18.25 2.03
N LYS A 30 27.31 -18.59 2.69
CA LYS A 30 27.42 -18.71 4.15
C LYS A 30 27.79 -17.34 4.74
N LEU A 31 26.82 -16.59 5.26
CA LEU A 31 27.08 -15.39 6.07
C LEU A 31 27.35 -15.76 7.54
N PRO A 32 28.25 -15.07 8.26
CA PRO A 32 28.51 -15.31 9.67
C PRO A 32 27.29 -14.92 10.53
N ASN A 33 27.00 -15.74 11.55
CA ASN A 33 25.87 -15.52 12.46
C ASN A 33 26.25 -14.49 13.54
N ILE A 34 25.96 -13.22 13.27
CA ILE A 34 26.20 -12.09 14.19
C ILE A 34 24.94 -11.82 14.99
N LYS A 35 25.05 -11.80 16.33
CA LYS A 35 23.92 -11.50 17.22
C LYS A 35 23.72 -9.98 17.35
N SER A 36 22.46 -9.55 17.46
CA SER A 36 22.09 -8.14 17.64
C SER A 36 22.81 -7.44 18.80
N GLN A 37 23.09 -8.14 19.89
CA GLN A 37 23.86 -7.61 21.03
C GLN A 37 25.30 -7.26 20.68
N GLN A 38 25.93 -7.97 19.73
CA GLN A 38 27.31 -7.68 19.32
C GLN A 38 27.36 -6.38 18.52
N VAL A 39 26.41 -6.19 17.60
CA VAL A 39 26.29 -4.95 16.82
C VAL A 39 26.03 -3.75 17.74
N ARG A 40 25.14 -3.90 18.72
CA ARG A 40 24.82 -2.83 19.69
C ARG A 40 26.03 -2.43 20.52
N ARG A 41 26.79 -3.41 21.06
CA ARG A 41 28.00 -3.13 21.84
C ARG A 41 29.06 -2.37 21.05
N THR A 42 29.24 -2.71 19.76
CA THR A 42 30.19 -2.01 18.90
C THR A 42 29.79 -0.55 18.70
N VAL A 43 28.51 -0.29 18.42
CA VAL A 43 27.97 1.09 18.26
C VAL A 43 28.07 1.88 19.56
N GLU A 44 27.77 1.26 20.70
CA GLU A 44 27.87 1.91 22.02
C GLU A 44 29.31 2.26 22.39
N THR A 45 30.26 1.37 22.09
CA THR A 45 31.69 1.60 22.36
C THR A 45 32.21 2.76 21.52
N ASP A 46 31.82 2.81 20.24
CA ASP A 46 32.24 3.86 19.32
C ASP A 46 31.58 5.21 19.64
N ALA A 47 30.29 5.21 20.00
CA ALA A 47 29.58 6.38 20.49
C ALA A 47 30.19 6.92 21.80
N ALA A 48 30.61 6.05 22.72
CA ALA A 48 31.24 6.45 23.97
C ALA A 48 32.60 7.15 23.76
N ALA A 49 33.34 6.73 22.73
CA ALA A 49 34.64 7.29 22.38
C ALA A 49 34.55 8.62 21.61
N ASN A 50 33.54 8.77 20.74
CA ASN A 50 33.55 9.79 19.69
C ASN A 50 32.44 10.86 19.80
N LEU A 51 31.50 10.73 20.73
CA LEU A 51 30.36 11.66 20.85
C LEU A 51 30.36 12.43 22.18
N THR A 52 29.66 13.57 22.21
CA THR A 52 29.41 14.34 23.44
C THR A 52 28.35 13.66 24.32
N GLU A 53 28.27 13.98 25.62
CA GLU A 53 27.30 13.34 26.54
C GLU A 53 25.83 13.52 26.12
N GLU A 54 25.50 14.65 25.51
CA GLU A 54 24.15 14.94 24.98
C GLU A 54 23.82 14.08 23.74
N GLN A 55 24.84 13.82 22.91
CA GLN A 55 24.75 12.96 21.74
C GLN A 55 24.69 11.48 22.14
N LYS A 56 25.45 11.07 23.16
CA LYS A 56 25.37 9.73 23.77
C LYS A 56 23.98 9.46 24.31
N ALA A 57 23.38 10.42 25.02
CA ALA A 57 22.01 10.30 25.53
C ALA A 57 20.99 10.14 24.38
N SER A 58 21.18 10.87 23.28
CA SER A 58 20.31 10.76 22.10
C SER A 58 20.43 9.42 21.39
N VAL A 59 21.66 8.90 21.22
CA VAL A 59 21.92 7.57 20.63
C VAL A 59 21.38 6.46 21.54
N ALA A 60 21.63 6.53 22.85
CA ALA A 60 21.10 5.59 23.82
C ALA A 60 19.55 5.61 23.86
N HIS A 61 18.93 6.78 23.77
CA HIS A 61 17.48 6.93 23.73
C HIS A 61 16.88 6.39 22.41
N TYR A 62 17.58 6.51 21.28
CA TYR A 62 17.19 5.91 20.00
C TYR A 62 17.37 4.38 19.99
N MET A 63 18.42 3.88 20.63
CA MET A 63 18.70 2.45 20.79
C MET A 63 17.93 1.79 21.96
N ALA A 64 17.01 2.53 22.58
CA ALA A 64 16.10 2.12 23.66
C ALA A 64 16.79 1.68 24.97
N HIS A 65 17.85 2.38 25.38
CA HIS A 65 18.60 2.06 26.60
C HIS A 65 18.05 2.71 27.90
N SER A 66 16.75 3.02 27.96
CA SER A 66 16.14 3.61 29.17
C SER A 66 15.03 2.70 29.70
N THR A 67 15.24 2.13 30.89
CA THR A 67 14.21 1.44 31.68
C THR A 67 13.19 2.41 32.30
N ALA A 68 13.21 3.71 31.92
CA ALA A 68 12.31 4.72 32.46
C ALA A 68 10.99 4.77 31.67
N VAL A 69 9.92 4.40 32.39
CA VAL A 69 8.47 4.63 32.22
C VAL A 69 8.00 5.18 30.86
N ALA A 70 6.99 4.49 30.30
CA ALA A 70 6.30 4.71 29.02
C ALA A 70 5.96 6.16 28.60
N ASN A 71 6.01 7.14 29.51
CA ASN A 71 5.87 8.56 29.18
C ASN A 71 7.09 9.17 28.46
N GLN A 72 8.30 8.60 28.57
CA GLN A 72 9.44 9.01 27.72
C GLN A 72 9.38 8.44 26.30
N HIS A 73 8.68 7.32 26.08
CA HIS A 73 8.44 6.76 24.74
C HIS A 73 7.57 7.66 23.84
N TYR A 74 6.79 8.59 24.40
CA TYR A 74 6.01 9.55 23.64
C TYR A 74 6.82 10.71 23.02
N ARG A 75 8.08 10.90 23.43
CA ARG A 75 8.99 11.87 22.78
C ARG A 75 9.52 11.40 21.41
N MET A 76 9.29 10.13 21.03
CA MET A 76 9.51 9.62 19.67
C MET A 76 8.42 10.09 18.67
N LYS A 77 8.06 11.37 18.67
CA LYS A 77 7.09 11.93 17.70
C LYS A 77 7.47 13.29 17.13
N THR A 78 8.74 13.67 17.15
CA THR A 78 9.21 14.73 16.25
C THR A 78 10.13 14.12 15.20
N LEU A 79 9.74 14.30 13.94
CA LEU A 79 10.45 13.81 12.76
C LEU A 79 11.92 14.27 12.78
N ASP A 80 12.16 15.48 13.30
CA ASP A 80 13.47 16.10 13.42
C ASP A 80 14.42 15.35 14.36
N SER A 81 13.91 14.79 15.47
CA SER A 81 14.75 14.01 16.40
C SER A 81 15.20 12.70 15.76
N VAL A 82 14.33 12.03 15.01
CA VAL A 82 14.63 10.77 14.32
C VAL A 82 15.67 11.00 13.23
N VAL A 83 15.50 12.06 12.44
CA VAL A 83 16.44 12.43 11.37
C VAL A 83 17.81 12.83 11.95
N SER A 84 17.82 13.64 13.01
CA SER A 84 19.05 14.09 13.65
C SER A 84 19.86 12.94 14.22
N THR A 85 19.23 12.00 14.93
CA THR A 85 19.92 10.84 15.50
C THR A 85 20.37 9.83 14.43
N SER A 86 19.61 9.68 13.34
CA SER A 86 20.00 8.84 12.19
C SER A 86 21.24 9.37 11.47
N ASN A 87 21.32 10.69 11.27
CA ASN A 87 22.51 11.33 10.71
C ASN A 87 23.73 11.16 11.62
N LEU A 88 23.52 11.20 12.94
CA LEU A 88 24.57 10.99 13.93
C LEU A 88 25.12 9.56 13.89
N LEU A 89 24.24 8.56 13.82
CA LEU A 89 24.63 7.15 13.65
C LEU A 89 25.36 6.90 12.33
N SER A 90 24.94 7.58 11.26
CA SER A 90 25.61 7.50 9.96
C SER A 90 27.04 8.04 10.03
N SER A 91 27.28 9.09 10.84
CA SER A 91 28.62 9.67 11.00
C SER A 91 29.60 8.73 11.73
N LEU A 92 29.12 7.88 12.64
CA LEU A 92 29.94 6.86 13.31
C LEU A 92 30.40 5.76 12.36
N SER A 93 29.60 5.43 11.33
CA SER A 93 29.96 4.38 10.36
C SER A 93 31.12 4.73 9.42
N CYS A 94 31.54 5.99 9.38
CA CYS A 94 32.61 6.47 8.49
C CYS A 94 34.01 6.47 9.12
N TYR A 95 34.13 6.23 10.43
CA TYR A 95 35.40 6.30 11.17
C TYR A 95 35.82 4.92 11.69
N SER A 96 36.04 3.96 10.80
CA SER A 96 36.81 2.76 11.17
C SER A 96 37.42 2.09 9.93
N SER A 97 38.65 2.47 9.63
CA SER A 97 39.56 1.68 8.79
C SER A 97 40.98 2.02 9.20
N ASP A 98 41.45 1.40 10.28
CA ASP A 98 42.87 1.37 10.64
C ASP A 98 43.28 -0.11 10.63
N ASP A 99 43.82 -0.55 9.49
CA ASP A 99 44.61 -1.78 9.40
C ASP A 99 46.00 -1.35 8.93
N SER A 100 46.88 -1.23 9.93
CA SER A 100 48.30 -1.02 9.77
C SER A 100 48.99 -2.35 9.44
N GLU A 101 49.62 -2.46 8.27
CA GLU A 101 50.84 -3.24 8.11
C GLU A 101 51.95 -2.34 7.55
N GLU A 102 53.12 -2.50 8.17
CA GLU A 102 54.32 -1.66 8.09
C GLU A 102 54.99 -1.62 6.71
N GLY A 103 55.59 -0.49 6.35
CA GLY A 103 56.71 -0.47 5.41
C GLY A 103 56.94 0.83 4.63
N ALA A 104 57.95 1.60 5.08
CA ALA A 104 58.78 2.53 4.31
C ALA A 104 58.26 3.95 3.97
N GLN A 105 58.53 4.85 4.92
CA GLN A 105 59.22 6.15 4.78
C GLN A 105 58.91 7.07 3.58
N ALA A 106 58.16 8.12 3.94
CA ALA A 106 58.53 9.54 3.80
C ALA A 106 58.89 10.09 2.42
N GLU A 107 57.94 10.81 1.81
CA GLU A 107 58.28 12.06 1.13
C GLU A 107 57.14 13.10 1.16
N LYS A 108 57.44 14.22 1.80
CA LYS A 108 56.63 15.45 1.89
C LYS A 108 56.20 15.93 0.51
N ARG A 109 54.90 15.95 0.22
CA ARG A 109 54.32 16.90 -0.75
C ARG A 109 52.98 17.47 -0.26
N ARG A 110 53.10 18.74 0.16
CA ARG A 110 52.09 19.83 0.16
C ARG A 110 50.62 19.43 0.23
N ARG A 111 50.04 19.67 1.42
CA ARG A 111 48.61 19.91 1.66
C ARG A 111 48.13 21.00 0.69
N VAL A 112 47.47 20.59 -0.38
CA VAL A 112 46.54 21.45 -1.10
C VAL A 112 45.27 21.45 -0.25
N GLU A 113 44.85 22.62 0.20
CA GLU A 113 43.52 22.81 0.77
C GLU A 113 42.50 22.41 -0.31
N GLU A 114 41.92 21.22 -0.19
CA GLU A 114 40.67 20.93 -0.87
C GLU A 114 39.62 21.86 -0.27
N VAL A 115 39.30 22.89 -1.03
CA VAL A 115 38.08 23.67 -0.87
C VAL A 115 36.93 22.67 -0.96
N SER A 116 36.35 22.33 0.19
CA SER A 116 35.12 21.56 0.28
C SER A 116 34.01 22.34 -0.42
N SER A 117 33.84 22.08 -1.71
CA SER A 117 32.68 22.55 -2.46
C SER A 117 31.42 21.98 -1.77
N PRO A 118 30.41 22.80 -1.45
CA PRO A 118 29.18 22.31 -0.86
C PRO A 118 28.57 21.25 -1.78
N THR A 119 28.33 20.05 -1.25
CA THR A 119 27.61 19.00 -1.97
C THR A 119 26.29 19.60 -2.48
N PRO A 120 26.07 19.66 -3.80
CA PRO A 120 24.86 20.27 -4.33
C PRO A 120 23.63 19.54 -3.80
N ASP A 121 22.64 20.30 -3.34
CA ASP A 121 21.43 19.74 -2.76
C ASP A 121 20.61 19.00 -3.84
N PHE A 122 20.11 17.81 -3.50
CA PHE A 122 19.28 17.03 -4.41
C PHE A 122 17.93 17.71 -4.65
N ASP A 123 17.45 18.55 -3.74
CA ASP A 123 16.23 19.32 -3.95
C ASP A 123 16.41 20.37 -5.06
N LEU A 124 17.58 21.01 -5.15
CA LEU A 124 17.93 21.88 -6.29
C LEU A 124 18.00 21.09 -7.60
N PHE A 125 18.46 19.84 -7.54
CA PHE A 125 18.46 18.94 -8.70
C PHE A 125 17.04 18.65 -9.19
N LEU A 126 16.09 18.42 -8.28
CA LEU A 126 14.68 18.20 -8.62
C LEU A 126 14.00 19.46 -9.15
N GLN A 127 14.39 20.65 -8.69
CA GLN A 127 13.91 21.92 -9.25
C GLN A 127 14.40 22.13 -10.68
N ALA A 128 15.67 21.84 -10.96
CA ALA A 128 16.23 21.93 -12.31
C ALA A 128 15.70 20.83 -13.25
N PHE A 129 15.44 19.63 -12.71
CA PHE A 129 14.97 18.47 -13.46
C PHE A 129 13.74 17.82 -12.79
N PRO A 130 12.53 18.39 -12.95
CA PRO A 130 11.33 17.86 -12.32
C PRO A 130 11.04 16.41 -12.71
N VAL A 131 10.71 15.59 -11.71
CA VAL A 131 10.37 14.17 -11.92
C VAL A 131 8.90 14.04 -12.30
N GLY A 132 8.64 13.77 -13.59
CA GLY A 132 7.32 13.42 -14.11
C GLY A 132 7.19 11.94 -14.50
N ILE A 133 5.95 11.47 -14.72
CA ILE A 133 5.68 10.10 -15.19
C ILE A 133 6.10 9.89 -16.67
N THR A 134 6.06 10.93 -17.49
CA THR A 134 6.44 10.88 -18.92
C THR A 134 7.84 11.46 -19.20
N GLY A 135 8.49 12.07 -18.20
CA GLY A 135 9.78 12.73 -18.36
C GLY A 135 10.92 11.78 -18.70
N GLN A 136 11.92 12.27 -19.44
CA GLN A 136 13.17 11.53 -19.66
C GLN A 136 14.20 11.95 -18.59
N PRO A 137 15.04 11.02 -18.11
CA PRO A 137 16.07 11.36 -17.14
C PRO A 137 17.10 12.31 -17.76
N PRO A 138 17.62 13.29 -17.01
CA PRO A 138 18.63 14.20 -17.51
C PRO A 138 19.93 13.46 -17.83
N ASN A 139 20.46 13.64 -19.04
CA ASN A 139 21.70 13.02 -19.46
C ASN A 139 22.93 13.70 -18.82
N LYS A 140 24.11 13.06 -18.92
CA LYS A 140 25.35 13.57 -18.29
C LYS A 140 25.66 15.02 -18.68
N THR A 141 25.49 15.37 -19.95
CA THR A 141 25.74 16.72 -20.48
C THR A 141 24.78 17.76 -19.91
N GLN A 142 23.50 17.43 -19.80
CA GLN A 142 22.49 18.32 -19.21
C GLN A 142 22.78 18.59 -17.74
N ARG A 143 23.16 17.56 -16.97
CA ARG A 143 23.50 17.68 -15.55
C ARG A 143 24.74 18.54 -15.34
N ALA A 144 25.80 18.31 -16.13
CA ALA A 144 27.02 19.12 -16.09
C ALA A 144 26.76 20.59 -16.42
N LYS A 145 25.96 20.87 -17.45
CA LYS A 145 25.59 22.25 -17.85
C LYS A 145 24.80 22.99 -16.76
N ALA A 146 24.02 22.26 -15.97
CA ALA A 146 23.26 22.81 -14.85
C ALA A 146 24.07 22.90 -13.54
N GLY A 147 25.39 22.64 -13.57
CA GLY A 147 26.27 22.76 -12.41
C GLY A 147 26.20 21.58 -11.44
N PHE A 148 25.57 20.46 -11.82
CA PHE A 148 25.47 19.27 -10.97
C PHE A 148 26.60 18.27 -11.22
N PRO A 149 26.93 17.42 -10.23
CA PRO A 149 27.97 16.42 -10.35
C PRO A 149 27.70 15.47 -11.51
N THR A 150 28.77 15.05 -12.18
CA THR A 150 28.67 14.14 -13.33
C THR A 150 28.58 12.67 -12.92
N ASP A 151 28.76 12.36 -11.64
CA ASP A 151 28.53 11.04 -11.05
C ASP A 151 27.09 10.57 -11.26
N ARG A 152 26.78 9.34 -10.84
CA ARG A 152 25.46 8.76 -11.07
C ARG A 152 24.50 8.91 -9.90
N VAL A 153 24.91 9.49 -8.77
CA VAL A 153 24.12 9.49 -7.54
C VAL A 153 22.78 10.20 -7.74
N PHE A 154 22.78 11.43 -8.28
CA PHE A 154 21.52 12.15 -8.52
C PHE A 154 20.70 11.57 -9.66
N TYR A 155 21.36 11.03 -10.68
CA TYR A 155 20.68 10.36 -11.79
C TYR A 155 19.94 9.11 -11.30
N ASP A 156 20.58 8.26 -10.48
CA ASP A 156 19.99 7.03 -9.98
C ASP A 156 18.88 7.34 -8.96
N LYS A 157 19.05 8.34 -8.08
CA LYS A 157 17.97 8.84 -7.19
C LYS A 157 16.77 9.37 -7.97
N TRP A 158 16.99 10.19 -9.00
CA TRP A 158 15.92 10.70 -9.87
C TRP A 158 15.16 9.56 -10.54
N ARG A 159 15.89 8.56 -11.05
CA ARG A 159 15.30 7.37 -11.68
C ARG A 159 14.47 6.55 -10.70
N ALA A 160 14.93 6.39 -9.46
CA ALA A 160 14.18 5.71 -8.42
C ALA A 160 12.86 6.45 -8.09
N LEU A 161 12.90 7.78 -7.95
CA LEU A 161 11.70 8.59 -7.74
C LEU A 161 10.70 8.46 -8.90
N GLN A 162 11.18 8.50 -10.14
CA GLN A 162 10.32 8.32 -11.31
C GLN A 162 9.70 6.92 -11.31
N TYR A 163 10.50 5.89 -11.03
CA TYR A 163 10.02 4.51 -10.98
C TYR A 163 8.90 4.37 -9.96
N SER A 164 9.06 4.92 -8.74
CA SER A 164 8.03 4.93 -7.71
C SER A 164 6.76 5.68 -8.14
N LYS A 165 6.89 6.85 -8.79
CA LYS A 165 5.73 7.58 -9.34
C LYS A 165 4.99 6.78 -10.41
N ARG A 166 5.71 6.13 -11.31
CA ARG A 166 5.13 5.26 -12.35
C ARG A 166 4.44 4.04 -11.76
N GLU A 167 5.02 3.43 -10.73
CA GLU A 167 4.39 2.33 -10.00
C GLU A 167 3.07 2.74 -9.34
N GLN A 168 3.06 3.86 -8.62
CA GLN A 168 1.85 4.41 -8.02
C GLN A 168 0.79 4.76 -9.08
N HIS A 169 1.21 5.32 -10.21
CA HIS A 169 0.32 5.60 -11.34
C HIS A 169 -0.29 4.33 -11.92
N LEU A 170 0.50 3.27 -12.11
CA LEU A 170 -0.05 1.99 -12.58
C LEU A 170 -1.06 1.41 -11.58
N LEU A 171 -0.72 1.39 -10.29
CA LEU A 171 -1.62 0.88 -9.25
C LEU A 171 -2.93 1.67 -9.17
N SER A 172 -2.89 2.99 -9.33
CA SER A 172 -4.09 3.84 -9.27
C SER A 172 -5.08 3.59 -10.42
N LYS A 173 -4.62 3.10 -11.58
CA LYS A 173 -5.50 2.69 -12.69
C LYS A 173 -6.34 1.46 -12.37
N PHE A 174 -5.97 0.70 -11.34
CA PHE A 174 -6.58 -0.59 -11.00
C PHE A 174 -7.20 -0.60 -9.59
N SER A 175 -7.80 0.51 -9.13
CA SER A 175 -8.37 0.57 -7.77
C SER A 175 -9.46 -0.48 -7.52
N ARG A 176 -10.33 -0.71 -8.51
CA ARG A 176 -11.51 -1.58 -8.38
C ARG A 176 -11.26 -3.05 -8.69
N TYR A 177 -10.32 -3.35 -9.58
CA TYR A 177 -10.12 -4.67 -10.14
C TYR A 177 -8.69 -5.15 -9.96
N ALA A 178 -8.55 -6.42 -9.58
CA ALA A 178 -7.27 -7.09 -9.68
C ALA A 178 -6.74 -7.02 -11.13
N PRO A 179 -5.54 -6.47 -11.37
CA PRO A 179 -4.98 -6.35 -12.70
C PRO A 179 -4.50 -7.72 -13.22
N THR A 180 -4.40 -7.83 -14.55
CA THR A 180 -3.70 -8.94 -15.22
C THR A 180 -2.44 -8.42 -15.88
N ALA A 181 -1.45 -9.29 -16.13
CA ALA A 181 -0.19 -8.87 -16.74
C ALA A 181 -0.40 -8.20 -18.11
N ALA A 182 -1.33 -8.73 -18.90
CA ALA A 182 -1.71 -8.16 -20.19
C ALA A 182 -2.32 -6.75 -20.06
N LYS A 183 -3.15 -6.50 -19.04
CA LYS A 183 -3.73 -5.17 -18.81
C LYS A 183 -2.69 -4.16 -18.34
N VAL A 184 -1.78 -4.55 -17.44
CA VAL A 184 -0.70 -3.68 -16.99
C VAL A 184 0.24 -3.35 -18.17
N ALA A 185 0.58 -4.33 -19.00
CA ALA A 185 1.40 -4.12 -20.19
C ALA A 185 0.75 -3.12 -21.17
N LYS A 186 -0.56 -3.25 -21.42
CA LYS A 186 -1.30 -2.30 -22.27
C LYS A 186 -1.29 -0.87 -21.72
N VAL A 187 -1.35 -0.70 -20.39
CA VAL A 187 -1.22 0.64 -19.80
C VAL A 187 0.19 1.17 -19.99
N ILE A 188 1.24 0.38 -19.72
CA ILE A 188 2.63 0.79 -19.94
C ILE A 188 2.87 1.21 -21.40
N GLU A 189 2.34 0.44 -22.36
CA GLU A 189 2.39 0.74 -23.79
C GLU A 189 1.66 2.05 -24.12
N ALA A 190 0.45 2.25 -23.59
CA ALA A 190 -0.31 3.48 -23.79
C ALA A 190 0.36 4.73 -23.20
N GLU A 191 1.14 4.57 -22.12
CA GLU A 191 1.95 5.64 -21.53
C GLU A 191 3.27 5.88 -22.28
N GLY A 192 3.61 5.03 -23.26
CA GLY A 192 4.82 5.16 -24.09
C GLY A 192 6.12 4.87 -23.35
N TRP A 193 6.09 4.15 -22.23
CA TRP A 193 7.28 3.89 -21.44
C TRP A 193 8.09 2.74 -22.00
N THR A 194 9.30 3.03 -22.46
CA THR A 194 10.25 2.02 -23.00
C THR A 194 11.31 1.59 -21.99
N ALA A 195 11.51 2.37 -20.92
CA ALA A 195 12.48 2.10 -19.87
C ALA A 195 12.01 2.69 -18.54
N ASN A 196 12.65 2.27 -17.44
CA ASN A 196 12.40 2.79 -16.09
C ASN A 196 10.92 2.68 -15.66
N HIS A 197 10.29 1.55 -15.90
CA HIS A 197 8.94 1.25 -15.44
C HIS A 197 8.91 -0.12 -14.74
N PRO A 198 7.94 -0.35 -13.84
CA PRO A 198 7.77 -1.65 -13.22
C PRO A 198 7.43 -2.75 -14.24
N ARG A 199 7.81 -4.00 -13.94
CA ARG A 199 7.34 -5.14 -14.73
C ARG A 199 5.88 -5.42 -14.36
N PRO A 200 5.04 -5.86 -15.32
CA PRO A 200 3.64 -6.19 -15.06
C PRO A 200 3.41 -7.11 -13.84
N LYS A 201 4.27 -8.14 -13.67
CA LYS A 201 4.18 -9.07 -12.54
C LYS A 201 4.42 -8.42 -11.17
N ASP A 202 5.31 -7.42 -11.10
CA ASP A 202 5.65 -6.75 -9.86
C ASP A 202 4.49 -5.84 -9.41
N VAL A 203 3.81 -5.20 -10.38
CA VAL A 203 2.59 -4.40 -10.13
C VAL A 203 1.47 -5.29 -9.60
N ILE A 204 1.25 -6.46 -10.19
CA ILE A 204 0.22 -7.42 -9.72
C ILE A 204 0.53 -7.89 -8.29
N ALA A 205 1.80 -8.20 -8.00
CA ALA A 205 2.21 -8.64 -6.67
C ALA A 205 2.04 -7.54 -5.61
N LYS A 206 2.14 -6.26 -6.00
CA LYS A 206 1.93 -5.10 -5.13
C LYS A 206 0.48 -4.64 -5.04
N TRP A 207 -0.37 -5.04 -6.00
CA TRP A 207 -1.77 -4.68 -5.98
C TRP A 207 -2.46 -5.19 -4.71
N ARG A 208 -3.32 -4.35 -4.12
CA ARG A 208 -4.12 -4.69 -2.96
C ARG A 208 -5.58 -4.33 -3.24
N PRO A 209 -6.53 -5.12 -2.71
CA PRO A 209 -7.94 -4.74 -2.75
C PRO A 209 -8.16 -3.39 -2.06
N LEU A 210 -9.15 -2.65 -2.54
CA LEU A 210 -9.51 -1.35 -1.99
C LEU A 210 -9.92 -1.49 -0.52
N SER A 211 -9.34 -0.66 0.36
CA SER A 211 -9.80 -0.58 1.76
C SER A 211 -11.10 0.23 1.86
N ARG A 212 -11.82 0.11 2.97
CA ARG A 212 -13.05 0.89 3.22
C ARG A 212 -12.80 2.40 3.14
N ALA A 213 -11.70 2.87 3.72
CA ALA A 213 -11.29 4.27 3.68
C ALA A 213 -10.96 4.76 2.26
N GLN A 214 -10.35 3.91 1.44
CA GLN A 214 -10.07 4.25 0.04
C GLN A 214 -11.35 4.26 -0.81
N ALA A 215 -12.30 3.36 -0.53
CA ALA A 215 -13.58 3.28 -1.25
C ALA A 215 -14.42 4.55 -1.10
N GLN A 216 -14.30 5.25 0.04
CA GLN A 216 -15.07 6.45 0.35
C GLN A 216 -14.96 7.56 -0.70
N SER A 217 -13.76 7.74 -1.26
CA SER A 217 -13.46 8.79 -2.24
C SER A 217 -12.99 8.25 -3.60
N ASP A 218 -13.05 6.93 -3.82
CA ASP A 218 -12.59 6.33 -5.07
C ASP A 218 -13.52 6.73 -6.24
N PRO A 219 -13.01 7.37 -7.31
CA PRO A 219 -13.84 7.82 -8.41
C PRO A 219 -14.55 6.70 -9.18
N ALA A 220 -14.00 5.48 -9.22
CA ALA A 220 -14.63 4.35 -9.89
C ALA A 220 -15.77 3.76 -9.06
N ILE A 221 -15.65 3.75 -7.72
CA ILE A 221 -16.74 3.38 -6.81
C ILE A 221 -17.86 4.42 -6.87
N ILE A 222 -17.55 5.71 -6.71
CA ILE A 222 -18.54 6.80 -6.78
C ILE A 222 -19.31 6.73 -8.10
N ARG A 223 -18.63 6.63 -9.24
CA ARG A 223 -19.30 6.49 -10.54
C ARG A 223 -20.17 5.24 -10.63
N GLY A 224 -19.70 4.11 -10.08
CA GLY A 224 -20.46 2.85 -10.08
C GLY A 224 -21.77 2.98 -9.30
N VAL A 225 -21.71 3.52 -8.08
CA VAL A 225 -22.87 3.73 -7.21
C VAL A 225 -23.84 4.74 -7.82
N THR A 226 -23.35 5.88 -8.33
CA THR A 226 -24.19 6.96 -8.86
C THR A 226 -24.79 6.67 -10.22
N SER A 227 -24.13 5.87 -11.07
CA SER A 227 -24.66 5.56 -12.41
C SER A 227 -25.34 4.20 -12.50
N GLN A 228 -25.14 3.34 -11.48
CA GLN A 228 -25.54 1.93 -11.48
C GLN A 228 -25.04 1.14 -12.70
N LYS A 229 -23.93 1.60 -13.32
CA LYS A 229 -23.29 0.94 -14.47
C LYS A 229 -22.07 0.12 -14.03
N TRP A 230 -22.32 -1.15 -13.73
CA TRP A 230 -21.29 -2.10 -13.31
C TRP A 230 -20.87 -3.03 -14.46
N SER A 231 -19.67 -2.83 -15.00
CA SER A 231 -19.17 -3.67 -16.10
C SER A 231 -18.84 -5.10 -15.65
N GLY A 232 -19.12 -6.10 -16.48
CA GLY A 232 -18.67 -7.47 -16.25
C GLY A 232 -19.68 -8.38 -15.56
N LEU A 233 -20.92 -7.91 -15.39
CA LEU A 233 -22.02 -8.65 -14.81
C LEU A 233 -23.21 -8.67 -15.79
N ALA A 234 -24.04 -9.70 -15.71
CA ALA A 234 -25.32 -9.77 -16.39
C ALA A 234 -26.35 -10.46 -15.49
N VAL A 235 -27.58 -9.94 -15.48
CA VAL A 235 -28.73 -10.61 -14.87
C VAL A 235 -29.24 -11.66 -15.86
N LYS A 236 -29.49 -12.87 -15.37
CA LYS A 236 -29.99 -14.01 -16.15
C LYS A 236 -31.14 -14.68 -15.41
N ASP A 237 -32.14 -15.12 -16.16
CA ASP A 237 -33.20 -16.00 -15.66
C ASP A 237 -32.73 -17.46 -15.67
N PHE A 238 -32.90 -18.15 -14.54
CA PHE A 238 -32.55 -19.57 -14.36
C PHE A 238 -33.79 -20.48 -14.31
N GLY A 239 -34.90 -20.09 -14.95
CA GLY A 239 -36.13 -20.88 -14.99
C GLY A 239 -37.01 -20.62 -13.77
N GLY A 240 -37.22 -19.35 -13.43
CA GLY A 240 -38.10 -18.92 -12.33
C GLY A 240 -37.40 -18.13 -11.23
N GLN A 241 -36.06 -18.06 -11.25
CA GLN A 241 -35.29 -17.20 -10.36
C GLN A 241 -34.22 -16.43 -11.15
N LYS A 242 -34.28 -15.10 -11.08
CA LYS A 242 -33.20 -14.25 -11.59
C LYS A 242 -31.94 -14.43 -10.76
N GLY A 243 -30.79 -14.32 -11.41
CA GLY A 243 -29.48 -14.35 -10.77
C GLY A 243 -28.43 -13.63 -11.58
N VAL A 244 -27.29 -13.33 -10.97
CA VAL A 244 -26.20 -12.62 -11.65
C VAL A 244 -25.10 -13.58 -12.08
N VAL A 245 -24.57 -13.40 -13.29
CA VAL A 245 -23.38 -14.10 -13.80
C VAL A 245 -22.28 -13.13 -14.17
N ALA A 246 -21.03 -13.58 -14.06
CA ALA A 246 -19.88 -12.85 -14.57
C ALA A 246 -19.81 -12.91 -16.10
N THR A 247 -19.70 -11.77 -16.80
CA THR A 247 -19.47 -11.73 -18.25
C THR A 247 -17.98 -11.64 -18.62
N LYS A 248 -17.11 -11.50 -17.61
CA LYS A 248 -15.65 -11.54 -17.71
C LYS A 248 -15.06 -12.11 -16.41
N ALA A 249 -13.80 -12.53 -16.44
CA ALA A 249 -13.13 -12.98 -15.23
C ALA A 249 -12.86 -11.82 -14.23
N PHE A 250 -12.96 -12.10 -12.94
CA PHE A 250 -12.57 -11.20 -11.84
C PHE A 250 -11.50 -11.87 -10.98
N GLY A 251 -10.47 -11.14 -10.60
CA GLY A 251 -9.51 -11.62 -9.60
C GLY A 251 -10.02 -11.42 -8.18
N LYS A 252 -9.51 -12.22 -7.24
CA LYS A 252 -9.80 -12.09 -5.81
C LYS A 252 -9.60 -10.64 -5.33
N GLY A 253 -10.52 -10.15 -4.51
CA GLY A 253 -10.53 -8.81 -3.94
C GLY A 253 -11.12 -7.72 -4.84
N SER A 254 -11.49 -8.03 -6.09
CA SER A 254 -12.14 -7.07 -6.99
C SER A 254 -13.53 -6.68 -6.48
N ILE A 255 -13.92 -5.41 -6.64
CA ILE A 255 -15.28 -4.94 -6.37
C ILE A 255 -16.15 -5.08 -7.63
N LEU A 256 -17.26 -5.81 -7.49
CA LEU A 256 -18.14 -6.16 -8.60
C LEU A 256 -19.24 -5.11 -8.81
N CYS A 257 -20.05 -4.87 -7.78
CA CYS A 257 -21.13 -3.87 -7.75
C CYS A 257 -21.56 -3.56 -6.32
N ASP A 258 -22.41 -2.56 -6.12
CA ASP A 258 -23.12 -2.33 -4.87
C ASP A 258 -24.41 -3.16 -4.78
N PHE A 259 -24.87 -3.43 -3.56
CA PHE A 259 -26.24 -3.78 -3.27
C PHE A 259 -27.05 -2.48 -3.17
N HIS A 260 -27.64 -2.08 -4.30
CA HIS A 260 -28.26 -0.77 -4.42
C HIS A 260 -29.69 -0.74 -3.88
N GLY A 261 -29.95 0.17 -2.95
CA GLY A 261 -31.26 0.39 -2.36
C GLY A 261 -31.28 1.62 -1.45
N LYS A 262 -32.46 2.00 -0.95
CA LYS A 262 -32.62 3.11 -0.01
C LYS A 262 -32.03 2.73 1.35
N VAL A 263 -31.23 3.60 1.93
CA VAL A 263 -30.71 3.39 3.29
C VAL A 263 -31.79 3.83 4.27
N ILE A 264 -32.22 2.92 5.13
CA ILE A 264 -33.24 3.11 6.17
C ILE A 264 -32.73 2.59 7.50
N THR A 265 -33.43 2.90 8.59
CA THR A 265 -33.08 2.35 9.91
C THR A 265 -33.39 0.84 9.97
N GLY A 266 -32.67 0.10 10.81
CA GLY A 266 -32.95 -1.31 11.05
C GLY A 266 -34.37 -1.57 11.56
N ALA A 267 -34.92 -0.64 12.36
CA ALA A 267 -36.30 -0.71 12.84
C ALA A 267 -37.33 -0.56 11.72
N GLU A 268 -37.12 0.34 10.76
CA GLU A 268 -37.98 0.46 9.57
C GLU A 268 -37.87 -0.79 8.70
N GLY A 269 -36.66 -1.29 8.47
CA GLY A 269 -36.44 -2.52 7.72
C GLY A 269 -37.14 -3.73 8.32
N ARG A 270 -37.12 -3.89 9.66
CA ARG A 270 -37.85 -4.98 10.35
C ARG A 270 -39.36 -4.88 10.16
N LYS A 271 -39.93 -3.67 10.29
CA LYS A 271 -41.36 -3.46 10.02
C LYS A 271 -41.73 -3.84 8.59
N MET A 272 -40.86 -3.55 7.61
CA MET A 272 -41.07 -3.97 6.22
C MET A 272 -40.99 -5.49 6.06
N ALA A 273 -40.02 -6.14 6.72
CA ALA A 273 -39.86 -7.59 6.70
C ALA A 273 -41.06 -8.33 7.32
N GLU A 274 -41.65 -7.81 8.40
CA GLU A 274 -42.84 -8.40 9.05
C GLU A 274 -44.10 -8.32 8.18
N MET A 275 -44.17 -7.35 7.25
CA MET A 275 -45.28 -7.21 6.31
C MET A 275 -45.15 -8.11 5.08
N GLN A 276 -44.02 -8.80 4.91
CA GLN A 276 -43.72 -9.65 3.76
C GLN A 276 -43.49 -11.10 4.20
N ASP A 277 -44.00 -12.06 3.41
CA ASP A 277 -43.90 -13.49 3.73
C ASP A 277 -42.48 -14.05 3.47
N GLU A 278 -41.66 -13.32 2.71
CA GLU A 278 -40.23 -13.56 2.54
C GLU A 278 -39.45 -12.29 2.89
N LEU A 279 -38.27 -12.44 3.52
CA LEU A 279 -37.28 -11.37 3.62
C LEU A 279 -36.89 -10.99 2.18
N GLY A 280 -37.64 -10.05 1.61
CA GLY A 280 -37.44 -9.48 0.28
C GLY A 280 -36.03 -8.89 0.15
N HIS A 281 -35.78 -8.05 -0.84
CA HIS A 281 -34.47 -7.52 -1.15
C HIS A 281 -33.96 -6.47 -0.11
N LEU A 282 -34.08 -6.76 1.18
CA LEU A 282 -33.59 -6.02 2.34
C LEU A 282 -32.23 -6.57 2.78
N PHE A 283 -31.30 -5.69 3.12
CA PHE A 283 -29.99 -6.07 3.63
C PHE A 283 -29.66 -5.32 4.92
N PHE A 284 -29.59 -6.04 6.04
CA PHE A 284 -29.30 -5.48 7.36
C PHE A 284 -27.80 -5.53 7.67
N PHE A 285 -27.23 -4.43 8.18
CA PHE A 285 -25.83 -4.31 8.60
C PHE A 285 -25.67 -3.24 9.71
N LYS A 286 -24.56 -3.30 10.44
CA LYS A 286 -24.29 -2.35 11.54
C LYS A 286 -23.32 -1.29 11.07
N HIS A 287 -23.61 -0.04 11.41
CA HIS A 287 -22.69 1.08 11.31
C HIS A 287 -22.39 1.56 12.73
N GLY A 288 -21.25 1.14 13.28
CA GLY A 288 -20.97 1.34 14.71
C GLY A 288 -22.01 0.61 15.57
N SER A 289 -22.67 1.33 16.47
CA SER A 289 -23.77 0.80 17.28
C SER A 289 -25.13 0.84 16.59
N GLU A 290 -25.24 1.53 15.46
CA GLU A 290 -26.51 1.70 14.76
C GLU A 290 -26.80 0.51 13.86
N GLU A 291 -28.06 0.08 13.86
CA GLU A 291 -28.55 -0.91 12.93
C GLU A 291 -29.16 -0.21 11.71
N VAL A 292 -28.66 -0.59 10.54
CA VAL A 292 -29.01 0.01 9.26
C VAL A 292 -29.52 -1.08 8.33
N CYS A 293 -30.43 -0.71 7.44
CA CYS A 293 -30.92 -1.59 6.40
C CYS A 293 -30.83 -0.90 5.03
N ILE A 294 -30.43 -1.63 4.00
CA ILE A 294 -30.60 -1.21 2.60
C ILE A 294 -31.85 -1.90 2.06
N ASP A 295 -32.86 -1.09 1.73
CA ASP A 295 -34.07 -1.50 1.03
C ASP A 295 -33.84 -1.46 -0.49
N ALA A 296 -33.62 -2.63 -1.08
CA ALA A 296 -33.62 -2.84 -2.53
C ALA A 296 -34.90 -3.54 -3.02
N GLU A 297 -35.93 -3.60 -2.18
CA GLU A 297 -37.27 -4.09 -2.51
C GLU A 297 -38.05 -3.03 -3.29
N THR A 298 -37.96 -1.76 -2.83
CA THR A 298 -38.54 -0.61 -3.52
C THR A 298 -37.97 -0.50 -4.94
N PHE A 299 -38.74 -0.96 -5.92
CA PHE A 299 -38.36 -1.01 -7.33
C PHE A 299 -39.44 -0.40 -8.24
N PRO A 300 -39.06 0.45 -9.22
CA PRO A 300 -37.72 0.94 -9.49
C PRO A 300 -37.24 1.90 -8.40
N CYS A 301 -35.92 1.94 -8.16
CA CYS A 301 -35.39 2.81 -7.11
C CYS A 301 -35.58 4.30 -7.48
N GLU A 302 -35.90 5.13 -6.50
CA GLU A 302 -36.23 6.56 -6.71
C GLU A 302 -35.14 7.32 -7.49
N CYS A 303 -33.87 6.98 -7.26
CA CYS A 303 -32.73 7.63 -7.94
C CYS A 303 -32.43 7.07 -9.34
N HIS A 304 -32.96 5.90 -9.70
CA HIS A 304 -32.80 5.31 -11.03
C HIS A 304 -34.12 4.65 -11.50
N PRO A 305 -35.14 5.45 -11.86
CA PRO A 305 -36.49 4.94 -12.17
C PRO A 305 -36.55 4.05 -13.42
N SER A 306 -35.52 4.11 -14.27
CA SER A 306 -35.45 3.38 -15.55
C SER A 306 -34.39 2.27 -15.58
N LEU A 307 -33.70 2.01 -14.46
CA LEU A 307 -32.61 1.03 -14.41
C LEU A 307 -32.91 -0.11 -13.44
N GLU A 308 -32.65 -1.33 -13.90
CA GLU A 308 -32.61 -2.50 -13.03
C GLU A 308 -31.21 -2.64 -12.42
N THR A 309 -31.12 -2.48 -11.10
CA THR A 309 -29.85 -2.57 -10.39
C THR A 309 -29.41 -4.04 -10.28
N THR A 310 -28.12 -4.30 -10.51
CA THR A 310 -27.62 -5.69 -10.59
C THR A 310 -27.50 -6.35 -9.22
N GLY A 311 -27.11 -5.60 -8.19
CA GLY A 311 -26.79 -6.15 -6.87
C GLY A 311 -27.95 -6.88 -6.18
N ARG A 312 -29.18 -6.39 -6.35
CA ARG A 312 -30.38 -7.00 -5.73
C ARG A 312 -30.65 -8.43 -6.21
N TRP A 313 -30.18 -8.79 -7.40
CA TRP A 313 -30.34 -10.12 -7.99
C TRP A 313 -29.23 -11.11 -7.61
N ILE A 314 -28.22 -10.70 -6.84
CA ILE A 314 -27.19 -11.61 -6.38
C ILE A 314 -27.80 -12.52 -5.33
N THR A 315 -27.80 -13.83 -5.59
CA THR A 315 -28.44 -14.81 -4.71
C THR A 315 -27.52 -15.24 -3.57
N HIS A 316 -28.12 -15.57 -2.43
CA HIS A 316 -27.41 -16.14 -1.28
C HIS A 316 -26.93 -17.59 -1.52
N SER A 317 -25.75 -17.96 -1.00
CA SER A 317 -25.32 -19.36 -0.84
C SER A 317 -24.17 -19.54 0.15
N LYS A 318 -24.43 -20.24 1.26
CA LYS A 318 -23.40 -20.66 2.24
C LYS A 318 -22.28 -21.54 1.65
N LYS A 319 -22.58 -22.35 0.62
CA LYS A 319 -21.64 -23.34 0.07
C LYS A 319 -20.88 -22.86 -1.17
N LYS A 320 -21.53 -22.04 -2.00
CA LYS A 320 -21.01 -21.65 -3.32
C LYS A 320 -20.85 -20.14 -3.47
N PHE A 321 -20.68 -19.41 -2.35
CA PHE A 321 -20.36 -17.99 -2.42
C PHE A 321 -18.99 -17.76 -3.06
N ASN A 322 -18.90 -16.63 -3.75
CA ASN A 322 -17.69 -16.15 -4.40
C ASN A 322 -17.52 -14.64 -4.25
N VAL A 323 -18.47 -13.97 -3.60
CA VAL A 323 -18.35 -12.59 -3.13
C VAL A 323 -18.73 -12.49 -1.65
N GLN A 324 -18.24 -11.46 -0.99
CA GLN A 324 -18.64 -11.04 0.34
C GLN A 324 -19.13 -9.59 0.28
N PRO A 325 -20.16 -9.24 1.06
CA PRO A 325 -20.56 -7.85 1.23
C PRO A 325 -19.53 -7.11 2.11
N CYS A 326 -19.19 -5.89 1.72
CA CYS A 326 -18.29 -5.00 2.43
C CYS A 326 -18.96 -3.64 2.56
N HIS A 327 -19.26 -3.24 3.79
CA HIS A 327 -19.78 -1.90 4.08
C HIS A 327 -18.69 -0.83 3.93
N CYS A 328 -19.05 0.30 3.35
CA CYS A 328 -18.29 1.54 3.39
C CYS A 328 -19.22 2.76 3.31
N VAL A 329 -18.75 3.91 3.78
CA VAL A 329 -19.40 5.20 3.55
C VAL A 329 -18.78 5.81 2.28
N VAL A 330 -19.61 6.27 1.34
CA VAL A 330 -19.17 6.90 0.10
C VAL A 330 -19.62 8.35 0.08
N THR A 331 -18.70 9.26 -0.24
CA THR A 331 -19.00 10.70 -0.35
C THR A 331 -19.58 11.00 -1.72
N LEU A 332 -20.89 11.30 -1.75
CA LEU A 332 -21.64 11.66 -2.95
C LEU A 332 -21.94 13.16 -2.95
N GLN A 333 -22.38 13.70 -4.09
CA GLN A 333 -22.75 15.13 -4.19
C GLN A 333 -23.89 15.53 -3.24
N GLY A 334 -24.74 14.57 -2.84
CA GLY A 334 -25.83 14.77 -1.88
C GLY A 334 -25.47 14.45 -0.43
N GLY A 335 -24.19 14.25 -0.12
CA GLY A 335 -23.71 13.86 1.20
C GLY A 335 -23.14 12.45 1.24
N ASP A 336 -22.64 12.09 2.41
CA ASP A 336 -22.13 10.75 2.70
C ASP A 336 -23.28 9.74 2.77
N ARG A 337 -23.07 8.55 2.20
CA ARG A 337 -24.07 7.48 2.15
C ARG A 337 -23.45 6.13 2.46
N ASP A 338 -24.14 5.33 3.25
CA ASP A 338 -23.82 3.92 3.44
C ASP A 338 -24.02 3.12 2.15
N VAL A 339 -22.98 2.38 1.77
CA VAL A 339 -22.97 1.53 0.59
C VAL A 339 -22.44 0.16 0.97
N LEU A 340 -23.12 -0.87 0.48
CA LEU A 340 -22.68 -2.26 0.60
C LEU A 340 -22.10 -2.73 -0.73
N LEU A 341 -20.79 -2.94 -0.80
CA LEU A 341 -20.08 -3.38 -2.00
C LEU A 341 -19.88 -4.91 -2.00
N PHE A 342 -20.09 -5.58 -3.12
CA PHE A 342 -19.73 -6.98 -3.28
C PHE A 342 -18.28 -7.12 -3.73
N GLN A 343 -17.44 -7.67 -2.85
CA GLN A 343 -16.03 -7.96 -3.10
C GLN A 343 -15.82 -9.44 -3.38
N ALA A 344 -15.07 -9.77 -4.44
CA ALA A 344 -14.73 -11.15 -4.77
C ALA A 344 -13.86 -11.80 -3.68
N THR A 345 -14.28 -12.94 -3.13
CA THR A 345 -13.51 -13.69 -2.11
C THR A 345 -12.47 -14.62 -2.73
N LYS A 346 -12.63 -14.93 -4.02
CA LYS A 346 -11.77 -15.78 -4.85
C LYS A 346 -11.76 -15.29 -6.29
N ALA A 347 -10.95 -15.89 -7.14
CA ALA A 347 -11.06 -15.66 -8.59
C ALA A 347 -12.40 -16.18 -9.10
N ILE A 348 -13.06 -15.39 -9.95
CA ILE A 348 -14.37 -15.68 -10.54
C ILE A 348 -14.16 -15.83 -12.05
N SER A 349 -14.59 -16.95 -12.59
CA SER A 349 -14.48 -17.23 -14.03
C SER A 349 -15.61 -16.55 -14.81
N LYS A 350 -15.41 -16.39 -16.12
CA LYS A 350 -16.51 -16.00 -17.02
C LYS A 350 -17.64 -17.03 -16.90
N ASP A 351 -18.88 -16.55 -16.98
CA ASP A 351 -20.13 -17.30 -16.90
C ASP A 351 -20.42 -17.95 -15.53
N GLU A 352 -19.58 -17.70 -14.53
CA GLU A 352 -19.81 -18.14 -13.16
C GLU A 352 -20.94 -17.34 -12.49
N LYS A 353 -21.87 -18.04 -11.83
CA LYS A 353 -22.96 -17.40 -11.06
C LYS A 353 -22.39 -16.74 -9.80
N ILE A 354 -22.73 -15.46 -9.60
CA ILE A 354 -22.33 -14.68 -8.44
C ILE A 354 -23.25 -14.99 -7.28
N ARG A 355 -22.65 -15.31 -6.12
CA ARG A 355 -23.38 -15.60 -4.90
C ARG A 355 -22.64 -15.06 -3.69
N PHE A 356 -23.37 -14.52 -2.73
CA PHE A 356 -22.82 -14.06 -1.46
C PHE A 356 -23.27 -14.97 -0.30
N ASP A 357 -22.53 -14.96 0.79
CA ASP A 357 -22.97 -15.60 2.04
C ASP A 357 -23.59 -14.54 2.96
N HIS A 358 -24.84 -14.75 3.36
CA HIS A 358 -25.59 -13.87 4.27
C HIS A 358 -25.25 -14.18 5.74
N SER A 359 -24.47 -15.24 5.98
CA SER A 359 -24.14 -15.79 7.28
C SER A 359 -22.69 -15.55 7.70
N ILE A 360 -21.99 -14.57 7.11
CA ILE A 360 -20.62 -14.22 7.49
C ILE A 360 -20.63 -13.58 8.90
N LYS A 361 -20.76 -14.45 9.91
CA LYS A 361 -20.31 -14.24 11.28
C LYS A 361 -18.80 -14.44 11.24
N LYS A 362 -18.01 -13.45 11.65
CA LYS A 362 -16.55 -13.61 11.72
C LYS A 362 -16.20 -14.80 12.62
N ARG A 363 -15.38 -15.73 12.12
CA ARG A 363 -14.46 -16.49 12.97
C ARG A 363 -13.04 -16.48 12.38
N SER A 364 -12.14 -15.96 13.23
CA SER A 364 -10.76 -16.38 13.52
C SER A 364 -9.66 -16.17 12.47
N PHE A 365 -8.63 -15.35 12.78
CA PHE A 365 -7.35 -15.71 13.43
C PHE A 365 -6.36 -14.51 13.31
N CYS A 366 -5.59 -14.21 14.37
CA CYS A 366 -4.59 -13.12 14.48
C CYS A 366 -5.11 -11.67 14.69
N GLY A 367 -5.68 -11.40 15.87
CA GLY A 367 -5.29 -10.23 16.68
C GLY A 367 -5.63 -8.81 16.22
N GLU A 368 -6.45 -8.59 15.19
CA GLU A 368 -7.04 -7.27 14.91
C GLU A 368 -8.56 -7.39 14.84
N GLU A 369 -9.21 -6.81 15.85
CA GLU A 369 -10.66 -6.71 15.99
C GLU A 369 -11.24 -5.87 14.84
N GLU A 370 -12.11 -6.48 14.05
CA GLU A 370 -13.13 -5.74 13.31
C GLU A 370 -14.41 -6.50 13.64
N GLU A 371 -15.19 -5.92 14.54
CA GLU A 371 -16.44 -6.43 15.07
C GLU A 371 -17.54 -6.39 13.99
N LEU A 372 -18.16 -7.54 13.73
CA LEU A 372 -19.43 -7.66 13.01
C LEU A 372 -20.21 -8.79 13.69
N GLU A 373 -20.96 -8.44 14.74
CA GLU A 373 -21.84 -9.36 15.47
C GLU A 373 -23.31 -9.13 15.06
N TRP A 374 -23.93 -10.18 14.52
CA TRP A 374 -25.36 -10.26 14.24
C TRP A 374 -26.06 -11.30 15.12
N LEU A 375 -27.11 -10.80 15.81
CA LEU A 375 -28.32 -11.44 16.38
C LEU A 375 -28.08 -12.64 17.33
N ASP A 376 -28.01 -12.39 18.64
CA ASP A 376 -29.16 -12.40 19.58
C ASP A 376 -28.63 -12.41 21.02
N GLY A 377 -29.22 -11.54 21.84
CA GLY A 377 -29.27 -11.60 23.29
C GLY A 377 -30.61 -11.04 23.73
#